data_AF-A0A7R9KC55-F1
#
_entry.id   AF-A0A7R9KC55-F1
#
_cell.length_a   1.000
_cell.length_b   1.000
_cell.length_c   1.000
_cell.angle_alpha   90.00
_cell.angle_beta   90.00
_cell.angle_gamma   90.00
#
_symmetry.space_group_name_H-M   'P 1'
#
loop_
_entity.id
_entity.type
_entity.pdbx_description
1 polymer ?
#
loop_
_entity_poly.entity_id
_entity_poly.type
_entity_poly.pdbx_seq_one_letter_code
_entity_poly.pdbx_strand_id
1 'polypeptide(L)' 'QSISPGVVDTEIFEVIDPVNGKVSKEQLLRNNPFLNSKDISDAVLYTLGTPPHVQVHEIIIRPVGEKF' A
#
# COMPACT_ATOMS: atom_id res chain seq x y z
N GLN A 1 15.56 5.84 2.70
CA GLN A 1 14.92 4.55 2.40
C GLN A 1 13.44 4.84 2.30
N SER A 2 12.82 4.53 1.17
CA SER A 2 11.42 4.85 0.85
C SER A 2 10.63 3.56 0.61
N ILE A 3 9.39 3.52 1.06
CA ILE A 3 8.42 2.48 0.72
C ILE A 3 7.20 3.18 0.12
N SER A 4 6.90 2.83 -1.12
CA SER A 4 5.90 3.47 -1.96
C SER A 4 4.78 2.47 -2.28
N PRO A 5 3.77 2.34 -1.41
CA PRO A 5 2.65 1.43 -1.64
C PRO A 5 1.63 2.00 -2.64
N GLY A 6 0.98 1.11 -3.38
CA GLY A 6 -0.29 1.38 -4.07
C GLY A 6 -1.47 1.41 -3.09
N VAL A 7 -2.66 0.99 -3.54
CA VAL A 7 -3.84 0.95 -2.66
C VAL A 7 -3.65 -0.07 -1.54
N VAL A 8 -3.79 0.37 -0.28
CA VAL A 8 -3.73 -0.46 0.93
C VAL A 8 -5.03 -0.30 1.71
N ASP A 9 -5.65 -1.42 2.10
CA ASP A 9 -6.81 -1.40 2.99
C ASP A 9 -6.42 -0.89 4.38
N THR A 10 -6.75 0.38 4.61
CA THR A 10 -6.51 1.12 5.84
C THR A 10 -7.69 2.06 6.06
N GLU A 11 -7.73 2.68 7.25
CA GLU A 11 -8.73 3.68 7.64
C GLU A 11 -8.54 5.00 6.89
N ILE A 12 -7.47 5.17 6.09
CA ILE A 12 -7.22 6.41 5.36
C ILE A 12 -8.43 6.78 4.49
N PHE A 13 -9.05 5.81 3.82
CA PHE A 13 -10.22 6.01 2.95
C PHE A 13 -11.53 6.25 3.70
N GLU A 14 -11.53 6.20 5.02
CA GLU A 14 -12.66 6.60 5.86
C GLU A 14 -12.60 8.10 6.18
N VAL A 15 -11.39 8.67 6.18
CA VAL A 15 -11.13 10.09 6.48
C VAL A 15 -10.85 10.91 5.24
N ILE A 16 -10.21 10.33 4.22
CA ILE A 16 -10.01 10.96 2.92
C ILE A 16 -11.16 10.56 2.03
N ASP A 17 -11.80 11.57 1.47
CA ASP A 17 -12.84 11.38 0.49
C ASP A 17 -12.22 10.99 -0.85
N PRO A 18 -12.28 9.70 -1.26
CA PRO A 18 -11.47 9.22 -2.37
C PRO A 18 -11.97 9.69 -3.73
N VAL A 19 -13.25 10.12 -3.80
CA VAL A 19 -13.94 10.50 -5.04
C VAL A 19 -14.92 11.67 -4.80
N ASN A 20 -14.56 12.65 -3.95
CA ASN A 20 -15.40 13.83 -3.63
C ASN A 20 -16.84 13.51 -3.15
N GLY A 21 -17.01 12.39 -2.47
CA GLY A 21 -18.11 12.05 -1.57
C GLY A 21 -18.90 10.88 -2.11
N LYS A 22 -18.43 10.34 -3.25
CA LYS A 22 -19.24 9.52 -4.14
C LYS A 22 -19.03 8.02 -3.95
N VAL A 23 -17.96 7.62 -3.28
CA VAL A 23 -17.58 6.21 -3.15
C VAL A 23 -17.12 5.94 -1.72
N SER A 24 -17.76 4.98 -1.05
CA SER A 24 -17.31 4.51 0.26
C SER A 24 -16.02 3.68 0.14
N LYS A 25 -15.26 3.56 1.23
CA LYS A 25 -14.11 2.64 1.32
C LYS A 25 -14.46 1.23 0.80
N GLU A 26 -15.60 0.68 1.21
CA GLU A 26 -16.02 -0.67 0.81
C GLU A 26 -16.29 -0.74 -0.69
N GLN A 27 -16.86 0.31 -1.29
CA GLN A 27 -17.07 0.37 -2.73
C GLN A 27 -15.74 0.48 -3.50
N LEU A 28 -14.76 1.22 -2.98
CA LEU A 28 -13.43 1.26 -3.57
C LEU A 28 -12.76 -0.10 -3.57
N LEU A 29 -12.67 -0.73 -2.39
CA LEU A 29 -11.96 -2.00 -2.19
C LEU A 29 -12.65 -3.16 -2.92
N ARG A 30 -13.98 -3.13 -3.08
CA ARG A 30 -14.68 -4.14 -3.90
C ARG A 30 -14.33 -4.06 -5.38
N ASN A 31 -14.03 -2.86 -5.88
CA ASN A 31 -13.86 -2.62 -7.32
C ASN A 31 -12.38 -2.58 -7.75
N ASN A 32 -11.44 -2.56 -6.80
CA ASN A 32 -10.02 -2.43 -7.08
C ASN A 32 -9.23 -3.45 -6.26
N PRO A 33 -8.17 -4.06 -6.84
CA PRO A 33 -7.21 -4.81 -6.05
C PRO A 33 -6.54 -3.92 -5.00
N PHE A 34 -6.24 -4.48 -3.83
CA PHE A 34 -5.63 -3.78 -2.71
C PHE A 34 -4.64 -4.67 -1.97
N LEU A 35 -3.70 -4.05 -1.26
CA LEU A 35 -2.80 -4.69 -0.31
C LEU A 35 -3.42 -4.64 1.10
N ASN A 36 -2.95 -5.52 1.98
CA ASN A 36 -3.20 -5.42 3.41
C ASN A 36 -2.07 -4.63 4.09
N SER A 37 -2.35 -3.97 5.21
CA SER A 37 -1.33 -3.31 6.04
C SER A 37 -0.16 -4.23 6.41
N LYS A 38 -0.43 -5.54 6.55
CA LYS A 38 0.60 -6.54 6.83
C LYS A 38 1.65 -6.63 5.72
N ASP A 39 1.24 -6.53 4.45
CA ASP A 39 2.14 -6.62 3.30
C ASP A 39 3.18 -5.48 3.36
N ILE A 40 2.77 -4.31 3.86
CA ILE A 40 3.66 -3.15 4.03
C ILE A 40 4.57 -3.33 5.25
N SER A 41 4.05 -3.85 6.37
CA SER A 41 4.89 -4.13 7.55
C SER A 41 5.96 -5.20 7.26
N ASP A 42 5.63 -6.20 6.44
CA ASP A 42 6.59 -7.24 6.03
C ASP A 42 7.67 -6.63 5.11
N ALA A 43 7.33 -5.68 4.25
CA ALA A 43 8.30 -4.95 3.42
C ALA A 43 9.25 -4.06 4.24
N VAL A 44 8.74 -3.44 5.31
CA VAL A 44 9.58 -2.72 6.30
C VAL A 44 10.55 -3.70 6.95
N LEU A 45 10.07 -4.86 7.41
CA LEU A 45 10.92 -5.87 8.04
C LEU A 45 11.98 -6.41 7.08
N TYR A 46 11.60 -6.66 5.82
CA TYR A 46 12.54 -7.05 4.77
C TYR A 46 13.66 -6.01 4.60
N THR A 47 13.28 -4.73 4.52
CA THR A 47 14.21 -3.61 4.38
C THR A 47 15.19 -3.51 5.54
N LEU A 48 14.69 -3.61 6.78
CA LEU A 48 15.51 -3.55 7.99
C LEU A 48 16.34 -4.82 8.22
N GLY A 49 15.90 -5.95 7.66
CA GLY A 49 16.56 -7.24 7.78
C GLY A 49 17.71 -7.47 6.79
N THR A 50 17.97 -6.56 5.85
CA THR A 50 19.07 -6.73 4.90
C THR A 50 20.45 -6.61 5.58
N PRO A 51 21.50 -7.32 5.10
CA PRO A 51 22.85 -7.23 5.67
C PRO A 51 23.39 -5.79 5.73
N PRO A 52 24.32 -5.45 6.65
CA PRO A 52 24.81 -4.08 6.83
C PRO A 52 25.47 -3.43 5.60
N HIS A 53 25.96 -4.22 4.65
CA HIS A 53 26.55 -3.75 3.39
C HIS A 53 25.53 -3.62 2.25
N VAL A 54 24.25 -3.89 2.53
CA VAL A 54 23.13 -3.77 1.59
C VAL A 54 22.27 -2.60 2.01
N GLN A 55 21.95 -1.74 1.05
CA GLN A 55 21.05 -0.63 1.26
C GLN A 55 19.90 -0.71 0.25
N VAL A 56 18.67 -0.82 0.77
CA VAL A 56 17.46 -0.70 -0.05
C VAL A 56 17.05 0.76 -0.11
N HIS A 57 17.13 1.38 -1.28
CA HIS A 57 16.81 2.80 -1.43
C HIS A 57 15.30 3.04 -1.52
N GLU A 58 14.60 2.20 -2.30
CA GLU A 58 13.18 2.32 -2.65
C GLU A 58 12.58 0.91 -2.76
N ILE A 59 11.35 0.74 -2.25
CA ILE A 59 10.49 -0.39 -2.56
C ILE A 59 9.15 0.15 -3.06
N ILE A 60 8.75 -0.24 -4.27
CA ILE A 60 7.43 0.06 -4.83
C ILE A 60 6.60 -1.23 -4.79
N ILE A 61 5.42 -1.20 -4.17
CA ILE A 61 4.55 -2.36 -4.00
C ILE A 61 3.17 -2.04 -4.55
N ARG A 62 2.69 -2.86 -5.48
CA ARG A 62 1.42 -2.64 -6.19
C ARG A 62 0.54 -3.90 -6.07
N PRO A 63 -0.74 -3.78 -5.73
CA PRO A 63 -1.70 -4.87 -5.87
C PRO A 63 -1.66 -5.50 -7.27
N VAL A 64 -1.66 -6.83 -7.33
CA VAL A 64 -1.73 -7.54 -8.61
C VAL A 64 -3.08 -7.25 -9.26
N GLY A 65 -3.05 -6.77 -10.51
CA GLY A 65 -4.25 -6.42 -11.27
C GLY A 65 -4.70 -4.96 -11.14
N GLU A 66 -3.97 -4.14 -10.38
CA GLU A 66 -4.17 -2.68 -10.38
C GLU A 66 -4.02 -2.13 -11.80
N LYS A 67 -5.00 -1.32 -12.24
CA LYS A 67 -4.96 -0.67 -13.56
C LYS A 67 -4.48 0.77 -13.37
N PHE A 68 -3.20 0.99 -13.70
CA PHE A 68 -2.43 2.23 -13.85
C PHE A 68 -2.73 3.41 -12.90
#